data_AF-A0A0D9NR92-F1
#
_entry.id   AF-A0A0D9NR92-F1
#
_cell.length_a   1.000
_cell.length_b   1.000
_cell.length_c   1.000
_cell.angle_alpha   90.00
_cell.angle_beta   90.00
_cell.angle_gamma   90.00
#
_symmetry.space_group_name_H-M   'P 1'
#
loop_
_entity.id
_entity.type
_entity.pdbx_description
1 polymer ?
#
loop_
_entity_poly.entity_id
_entity_poly.type
_entity_poly.pdbx_seq_one_letter_code
_entity_poly.pdbx_strand_id
1 'polypeptide(L)'
;MVAPRLSPALVAIASGVLFSGVAEAQYKVDTRDDIIASSKSLAYDLMKFYHGNESGQIPGLLPGPPASGTGDYYWWEAGAMMGTYIDYWKLTGDTTYNDVVTQGMLFQVGPQRDYMPPNQTLSLGNDDQGFWGL
;
A
#
# COMPACT_ATOMS: atom_id res chain seq x y z
N MET A 1 18.38 -27.96 -80.00
CA MET A 1 17.05 -27.33 -79.87
C MET A 1 16.81 -27.17 -78.36
N VAL A 2 16.88 -25.94 -77.86
CA VAL A 2 16.76 -25.60 -76.42
C VAL A 2 15.32 -25.24 -76.11
N ALA A 3 14.76 -25.79 -75.04
CA ALA A 3 13.60 -25.24 -74.34
C ALA A 3 13.81 -25.39 -72.82
N PRO A 4 13.66 -24.32 -72.03
CA PRO A 4 14.01 -24.28 -70.61
C PRO A 4 12.82 -24.69 -69.73
N ARG A 5 13.07 -25.26 -68.54
CA ARG A 5 12.06 -25.40 -67.49
C ARG A 5 12.66 -25.08 -66.11
N LEU A 6 12.41 -23.82 -65.72
CA LEU A 6 12.02 -23.30 -64.40
C LEU A 6 12.68 -23.92 -63.15
N SER A 7 13.55 -23.12 -62.50
CA SER A 7 13.95 -23.28 -61.10
C SER A 7 12.75 -23.19 -60.16
N PRO A 8 12.64 -24.07 -59.15
CA PRO A 8 11.87 -23.79 -57.96
C PRO A 8 12.77 -23.05 -56.97
N ALA A 9 12.70 -21.72 -56.97
CA ALA A 9 12.84 -21.00 -55.72
C ALA A 9 11.48 -21.10 -55.02
N LEU A 10 11.42 -21.56 -53.77
CA LEU A 10 10.58 -20.99 -52.72
C LEU A 10 10.80 -21.74 -51.38
N VAL A 11 11.26 -20.96 -50.39
CA VAL A 11 10.69 -20.86 -49.04
C VAL A 11 11.00 -21.99 -48.05
N ALA A 12 11.97 -21.72 -47.16
CA ALA A 12 11.87 -22.07 -45.76
C ALA A 12 11.76 -20.76 -44.95
N ILE A 13 10.52 -20.35 -44.69
CA ILE A 13 10.17 -19.30 -43.71
C ILE A 13 10.07 -19.96 -42.33
N ALA A 14 10.47 -19.17 -41.33
CA ALA A 14 10.12 -19.25 -39.92
C ALA A 14 10.78 -20.34 -39.06
N SER A 15 11.77 -19.88 -38.29
CA SER A 15 11.74 -20.08 -36.83
C SER A 15 12.29 -18.84 -36.15
N GLY A 16 11.58 -17.71 -36.37
CA GLY A 16 11.68 -16.59 -35.44
C GLY A 16 10.92 -16.99 -34.19
N VAL A 17 11.62 -17.57 -33.21
CA VAL A 17 11.08 -17.70 -31.86
C VAL A 17 10.99 -16.28 -31.30
N LEU A 18 9.82 -15.67 -31.47
CA LEU A 18 9.43 -14.50 -30.70
C LEU A 18 9.26 -14.97 -29.24
N PHE A 19 10.35 -14.94 -28.48
CA PHE A 19 10.23 -14.74 -27.04
C PHE A 19 9.80 -13.29 -26.85
N SER A 20 8.51 -13.01 -27.05
CA SER A 20 7.87 -11.87 -26.40
C SER A 20 7.86 -12.21 -24.91
N GLY A 21 8.91 -11.76 -24.20
CA GLY A 21 8.91 -11.72 -22.75
C GLY A 21 7.75 -10.83 -22.33
N VAL A 22 6.61 -11.44 -21.99
CA VAL A 22 5.54 -10.72 -21.33
C VAL A 22 6.10 -10.39 -19.96
N ALA A 23 6.36 -9.11 -19.69
CA ALA A 23 6.66 -8.66 -18.34
C ALA A 23 5.46 -9.05 -17.46
N GLU A 24 5.65 -9.99 -16.53
CA GLU A 24 4.62 -10.26 -15.54
C GLU A 24 4.39 -9.00 -14.70
N ALA A 25 3.13 -8.69 -14.44
CA ALA A 25 2.77 -7.64 -13.50
C ALA A 25 3.30 -8.02 -12.10
N GLN A 26 3.87 -7.04 -11.38
CA GLN A 26 4.39 -7.24 -10.02
C GLN A 26 3.29 -7.72 -9.05
N TYR A 27 2.05 -7.30 -9.27
CA TYR A 27 0.87 -7.72 -8.50
C TYR A 27 -0.12 -8.42 -9.41
N LYS A 28 -0.73 -9.49 -8.90
CA LYS A 28 -1.77 -10.26 -9.58
C LYS A 28 -3.10 -10.03 -8.87
N VAL A 29 -4.18 -9.84 -9.63
CA VAL A 29 -5.52 -9.54 -9.10
C VAL A 29 -6.64 -10.33 -9.77
N ASP A 30 -6.27 -11.41 -10.48
CA ASP A 30 -7.20 -12.18 -11.31
C ASP A 30 -8.06 -13.15 -10.48
N THR A 31 -7.51 -13.66 -9.38
CA THR A 31 -8.21 -14.56 -8.45
C THR A 31 -8.24 -13.97 -7.04
N ARG A 32 -9.13 -14.52 -6.21
CA ARG A 32 -9.22 -14.11 -4.80
C ARG A 32 -7.89 -14.29 -4.06
N ASP A 33 -7.19 -15.40 -4.32
CA ASP A 33 -5.92 -15.70 -3.64
C ASP A 33 -4.80 -14.78 -4.13
N ASP A 34 -4.78 -14.44 -5.43
CA ASP A 34 -3.86 -13.45 -5.98
C ASP A 34 -4.09 -12.05 -5.38
N ILE A 35 -5.35 -11.62 -5.26
CA ILE A 35 -5.69 -10.33 -4.63
C ILE A 35 -5.18 -10.29 -3.19
N ILE A 36 -5.40 -11.35 -2.40
CA ILE A 36 -4.92 -11.40 -1.01
C ILE A 36 -3.39 -11.40 -0.95
N ALA A 37 -2.72 -12.15 -1.82
CA ALA A 37 -1.25 -12.17 -1.87
C ALA A 37 -0.68 -10.78 -2.22
N SER A 38 -1.31 -10.09 -3.17
CA SER A 38 -0.94 -8.72 -3.55
C SER A 38 -1.23 -7.72 -2.41
N SER A 39 -2.41 -7.80 -1.77
CA SER A 39 -2.77 -6.96 -0.62
C SER A 39 -1.82 -7.15 0.55
N LYS A 40 -1.37 -8.38 0.83
CA LYS A 40 -0.35 -8.67 1.86
C LYS A 40 0.97 -7.96 1.59
N SER A 41 1.43 -8.00 0.34
CA SER A 41 2.66 -7.34 -0.08
C SER A 41 2.55 -5.82 0.04
N LEU A 42 1.42 -5.24 -0.39
CA LEU A 42 1.14 -3.81 -0.26
C LEU A 42 1.01 -3.37 1.20
N ALA A 43 0.36 -4.16 2.05
CA ALA A 43 0.26 -3.89 3.49
C ALA A 43 1.63 -3.92 4.17
N TYR A 44 2.52 -4.83 3.76
CA TYR A 44 3.91 -4.84 4.23
C TYR A 44 4.68 -3.59 3.79
N ASP A 45 4.56 -3.20 2.52
CA ASP A 45 5.25 -2.03 1.99
C ASP A 45 4.75 -0.72 2.61
N LEU A 46 3.43 -0.60 2.83
CA LEU A 46 2.86 0.57 3.51
C LEU A 46 3.32 0.68 4.97
N MET A 47 3.50 -0.45 5.68
CA MET A 47 3.94 -0.44 7.08
C MET A 47 5.38 0.06 7.22
N LYS A 48 6.21 0.00 6.16
CA LYS A 48 7.57 0.54 6.18
C LYS A 48 7.63 2.06 6.38
N PHE A 49 6.54 2.78 6.11
CA PHE A 49 6.44 4.21 6.38
C PHE A 49 6.12 4.52 7.84
N TYR A 50 5.69 3.53 8.61
CA TYR A 50 5.27 3.71 9.99
C TYR A 50 6.34 3.23 10.97
N HIS A 51 6.76 4.18 11.81
CA HIS A 51 7.76 3.94 12.86
C HIS A 51 7.15 4.03 14.27
N GLY A 52 5.85 4.31 14.40
CA GLY A 52 5.22 4.59 15.70
C GLY A 52 5.22 3.43 16.72
N ASN A 53 5.49 2.20 16.27
CA ASN A 53 5.67 1.02 17.15
C ASN A 53 7.13 0.77 17.56
N GLU A 54 8.07 1.59 17.09
CA GLU A 54 9.48 1.50 17.48
C GLU A 54 9.74 2.23 18.81
N SER A 55 10.79 1.82 19.52
CA SER A 55 11.15 2.44 20.80
C SER A 55 11.49 3.92 20.64
N GLY A 56 10.84 4.77 21.44
CA GLY A 56 11.06 6.22 21.43
C GLY A 56 10.21 7.00 20.42
N GLN A 57 9.41 6.29 19.61
CA GLN A 57 8.47 6.91 18.68
C GLN A 57 7.09 7.11 19.31
N ILE A 58 6.20 7.79 18.58
CA ILE A 58 4.84 8.10 19.03
C ILE A 58 3.85 7.18 18.28
N PRO A 59 3.16 6.25 18.97
CA PRO A 59 2.18 5.38 18.32
C PRO A 59 1.06 6.16 17.65
N GLY A 60 0.63 5.68 16.49
CA GLY A 60 -0.45 6.28 15.71
C GLY A 60 -0.04 7.52 14.92
N LEU A 61 1.25 7.83 14.79
CA LEU A 61 1.74 8.89 13.91
C LEU A 61 2.64 8.32 12.80
N LEU A 62 2.45 8.85 11.59
CA LEU A 62 3.44 8.77 10.51
C LEU A 62 4.50 9.87 10.70
N PRO A 63 5.68 9.78 10.05
CA PRO A 63 6.68 10.85 10.08
C PRO A 63 6.13 12.20 9.65
N GLY A 64 6.17 13.20 10.54
CA GLY A 64 5.62 14.53 10.31
C GLY A 64 5.39 15.30 11.60
N PRO A 65 4.73 16.47 11.54
CA PRO A 65 4.24 17.13 10.32
C PRO A 65 5.35 17.86 9.53
N PRO A 66 5.09 18.21 8.25
CA PRO A 66 5.99 19.04 7.44
C PRO A 66 6.37 20.36 8.10
N ALA A 67 5.41 20.97 8.82
CA ALA A 67 5.60 22.25 9.49
C ALA A 67 6.70 22.23 10.57
N SER A 68 7.01 21.06 11.16
CA SER A 68 8.11 20.87 12.11
C SER A 68 9.36 20.25 11.50
N GLY A 69 9.36 19.96 10.19
CA GLY A 69 10.49 19.34 9.49
C GLY A 69 10.78 17.89 9.92
N THR A 70 9.78 17.21 10.51
CA THR A 70 9.91 15.84 11.05
C THR A 70 9.37 14.75 10.12
N GLY A 71 8.92 15.13 8.92
CA GLY A 71 8.43 14.23 7.88
C GLY A 71 7.31 14.89 7.05
N ASP A 72 6.63 14.08 6.23
CA ASP A 72 5.76 14.58 5.16
C ASP A 72 4.26 14.53 5.50
N TYR A 73 3.87 13.86 6.57
CA TYR A 73 2.48 13.47 6.81
C TYR A 73 1.83 14.27 7.95
N TYR A 74 0.58 14.68 7.78
CA TYR A 74 -0.19 15.32 8.85
C TYR A 74 -0.89 14.28 9.75
N TRP A 75 -1.32 14.73 10.93
CA TRP A 75 -1.90 13.86 11.97
C TRP A 75 -3.08 13.01 11.48
N TRP A 76 -4.00 13.60 10.71
CA TRP A 76 -5.18 12.90 10.19
C TRP A 76 -4.84 11.75 9.25
N GLU A 77 -3.73 11.85 8.51
CA GLU A 77 -3.33 10.83 7.54
C GLU A 77 -2.90 9.53 8.23
N ALA A 78 -2.33 9.64 9.44
CA ALA A 78 -2.08 8.48 10.27
C ALA A 78 -3.39 7.83 10.75
N GLY A 79 -4.44 8.62 11.02
CA GLY A 79 -5.79 8.11 11.30
C GLY A 79 -6.37 7.34 10.12
N ALA A 80 -6.25 7.90 8.91
CA ALA A 80 -6.64 7.24 7.67
C ALA A 80 -5.84 5.93 7.44
N MET A 81 -4.55 5.91 7.77
CA MET A 81 -3.73 4.69 7.72
C MET A 81 -4.27 3.64 8.69
N MET A 82 -4.61 3.99 9.93
CA MET A 82 -5.18 3.03 10.89
C MET A 82 -6.48 2.41 10.36
N GLY A 83 -7.40 3.23 9.84
CA GLY A 83 -8.63 2.75 9.20
C GLY A 83 -8.36 1.82 8.01
N THR A 84 -7.36 2.14 7.20
CA THR A 84 -6.92 1.29 6.07
C THR A 84 -6.51 -0.11 6.53
N TYR A 85 -5.77 -0.22 7.65
CA TYR A 85 -5.39 -1.54 8.18
C TYR A 85 -6.53 -2.30 8.85
N ILE A 86 -7.52 -1.60 9.43
CA ILE A 86 -8.75 -2.23 9.92
C ILE A 86 -9.51 -2.88 8.76
N ASP A 87 -9.67 -2.15 7.65
CA ASP A 87 -10.33 -2.69 6.46
C ASP A 87 -9.50 -3.80 5.80
N TYR A 88 -8.17 -3.67 5.74
CA TYR A 88 -7.28 -4.73 5.29
C TYR A 88 -7.51 -6.03 6.08
N TRP A 89 -7.51 -5.96 7.41
CA TRP A 89 -7.77 -7.12 8.27
C TRP A 89 -9.16 -7.71 7.99
N LYS A 90 -10.19 -6.86 7.91
CA LYS A 90 -11.57 -7.28 7.64
C LYS A 90 -11.72 -7.97 6.28
N LEU A 91 -11.05 -7.47 5.24
CA LEU A 91 -11.18 -7.95 3.87
C LEU A 91 -10.33 -9.19 3.58
N THR A 92 -9.20 -9.35 4.26
CA THR A 92 -8.24 -10.43 3.99
C THR A 92 -8.23 -11.53 5.05
N GLY A 93 -8.65 -11.22 6.28
CA GLY A 93 -8.52 -12.07 7.47
C GLY A 93 -7.13 -12.09 8.09
N ASP A 94 -6.18 -11.30 7.58
CA ASP A 94 -4.82 -11.24 8.11
C ASP A 94 -4.73 -10.33 9.35
N THR A 95 -4.35 -10.91 10.49
CA THR A 95 -4.28 -10.22 11.79
C THR A 95 -2.89 -9.65 12.11
N THR A 96 -1.93 -9.73 11.19
CA THR A 96 -0.50 -9.42 11.44
C THR A 96 -0.27 -8.03 12.06
N TYR A 97 -1.09 -7.04 11.72
CA TYR A 97 -0.90 -5.65 12.16
C TYR A 97 -1.90 -5.18 13.23
N ASN A 98 -2.81 -6.04 13.70
CA ASN A 98 -3.91 -5.64 14.58
C ASN A 98 -3.44 -5.00 15.89
N ASP A 99 -2.38 -5.55 16.51
CA ASP A 99 -1.85 -5.01 17.76
C ASP A 99 -1.23 -3.62 17.57
N VAL A 100 -0.51 -3.41 16.46
CA VAL A 100 0.11 -2.12 16.10
C VAL A 100 -0.96 -1.06 15.84
N VAL A 101 -2.01 -1.42 15.08
CA VAL A 101 -3.13 -0.54 14.78
C VAL A 101 -3.91 -0.18 16.05
N THR A 102 -4.19 -1.17 16.89
CA THR A 102 -4.89 -0.96 18.18
C THR A 102 -4.09 -0.02 19.08
N GLN A 103 -2.78 -0.21 19.18
CA GLN A 103 -1.91 0.69 19.93
C GLN A 103 -1.95 2.12 19.38
N GLY A 104 -1.84 2.28 18.05
CA GLY A 104 -1.86 3.59 17.41
C GLY A 104 -3.18 4.34 17.63
N MET A 105 -4.31 3.65 17.41
CA MET A 105 -5.64 4.23 17.63
C MET A 105 -5.86 4.65 19.08
N LEU A 106 -5.49 3.80 20.05
CA LEU A 106 -5.69 4.09 21.48
C LEU A 106 -4.77 5.19 21.99
N PHE A 107 -3.58 5.38 21.40
CA PHE A 107 -2.67 6.43 21.81
C PHE A 107 -3.18 7.83 21.41
N GLN A 108 -3.92 7.94 20.30
CA GLN A 108 -4.35 9.22 19.74
C GLN A 108 -5.72 9.72 20.25
N VAL A 109 -6.39 8.99 21.15
CA VAL A 109 -7.76 9.32 21.60
C VAL A 109 -7.88 10.61 22.42
N GLY A 110 -6.76 11.13 22.94
CA GLY A 110 -6.76 12.31 23.81
C GLY A 110 -7.32 12.05 25.22
N PRO A 111 -7.23 13.03 26.14
CA PRO A 111 -7.61 12.87 27.54
C PRO A 111 -9.12 12.63 27.75
N GLN A 112 -9.95 13.11 26.82
CA GLN A 112 -11.41 12.96 26.85
C GLN A 112 -11.91 11.78 26.01
N ARG A 113 -11.01 11.04 25.35
CA ARG A 113 -11.34 9.90 24.47
C ARG A 113 -12.24 10.30 23.29
N ASP A 114 -11.97 11.46 22.72
CA ASP A 114 -12.73 12.14 21.67
C ASP A 114 -11.90 12.42 20.40
N TYR A 115 -10.67 11.88 20.33
CA TYR A 115 -9.70 12.21 19.29
C TYR A 115 -9.40 13.71 19.20
N MET A 116 -9.36 14.40 20.35
CA MET A 116 -8.88 15.77 20.46
C MET A 116 -7.63 15.84 21.37
N PRO A 117 -6.52 15.17 21.02
CA PRO A 117 -5.30 15.24 21.82
C PRO A 117 -4.73 16.67 21.80
N PRO A 118 -4.46 17.30 22.97
CA PRO A 118 -4.00 18.70 23.03
C PRO A 118 -2.73 18.98 22.21
N ASN A 119 -1.86 17.99 22.05
CA ASN A 119 -0.62 18.11 21.26
C ASN A 119 -0.88 18.30 19.75
N GLN A 120 -2.08 18.02 19.26
CA GLN A 120 -2.47 18.15 17.85
C GLN A 120 -3.36 19.37 17.59
N THR A 121 -3.44 20.33 18.52
CA THR A 121 -4.33 21.51 18.40
C THR A 121 -4.11 22.30 17.11
N LEU A 122 -2.88 22.37 16.60
CA LEU A 122 -2.57 23.07 15.34
C LEU A 122 -3.12 22.38 14.09
N SER A 123 -3.43 21.08 14.18
CA SER A 123 -3.96 20.26 13.10
C SER A 123 -5.35 19.68 13.44
N LEU A 124 -6.12 20.35 14.31
CA LEU A 124 -7.41 19.84 14.77
C LEU A 124 -8.57 20.46 13.98
N GLY A 125 -8.61 20.21 12.68
CA GLY A 125 -9.80 20.42 11.87
C GLY A 125 -10.89 19.38 12.20
N ASN A 126 -12.14 19.68 11.82
CA ASN A 126 -13.25 18.73 12.00
C ASN A 126 -13.03 17.46 11.17
N ASP A 127 -12.45 17.62 9.99
CA ASP A 127 -12.03 16.54 9.11
C ASP A 127 -10.92 15.71 9.73
N ASP A 128 -9.90 16.35 10.35
CA ASP A 128 -8.84 15.62 11.03
C ASP A 128 -9.39 14.73 12.15
N GLN A 129 -10.21 15.29 13.03
CA GLN A 129 -10.89 14.52 14.08
C GLN A 129 -11.81 13.44 13.48
N GLY A 130 -12.52 13.77 12.40
CA GLY A 130 -13.41 12.86 11.70
C GLY A 130 -12.72 11.62 11.16
N PHE A 131 -11.55 11.76 10.53
CA PHE A 131 -10.77 10.61 10.04
C PHE A 131 -10.38 9.62 11.13
N TRP A 132 -10.18 10.09 12.36
CA TRP A 132 -9.90 9.22 13.50
C TRP A 132 -11.15 8.54 14.07
N GLY A 133 -12.34 9.14 13.89
CA GLY A 133 -13.60 8.63 14.41
C GLY A 133 -14.39 7.72 13.47
N LEU A 134 -14.10 7.74 12.16
CA LEU A 134 -14.73 6.91 11.12
C LEU A 134 -14.23 5.45 11.15
#